data_AF-A0A350DKX0-F1
#
_entry.id   AF-A0A350DKX0-F1
#
_cell.length_a   1.000
_cell.length_b   1.000
_cell.length_c   1.000
_cell.angle_alpha   90.00
_cell.angle_beta   90.00
_cell.angle_gamma   90.00
#
_symmetry.space_group_name_H-M   'P 1'
#
loop_
_entity.id
_entity.type
_entity.pdbx_description
1 polymer ?
#
loop_
_entity_poly.entity_id
_entity_poly.type
_entity_poly.pdbx_seq_one_letter_code
_entity_poly.pdbx_strand_id
1 'polypeptide(L)'
;QDTLGSSALHAMSHITGGGLTDNLPRVLPDNLAASIDTSSWQFSELFTWLQTQGNIEQSEMYRTFNCGVGFVIVVPKDKAEAAIKTLNDAGENAWKLGEMVSREADAVVYR
;
A
#
# COMPACT_ATOMS: atom_id res chain seq x y z
N GLN A 1 -22.26 -13.23 -3.55
CA GLN A 1 -21.18 -12.22 -3.41
C GLN A 1 -19.89 -12.98 -3.59
N ASP A 2 -19.17 -12.73 -4.68
CA ASP A 2 -17.79 -13.21 -4.80
C ASP A 2 -16.97 -12.42 -3.78
N THR A 3 -16.66 -13.04 -2.65
CA THR A 3 -15.78 -12.47 -1.63
C THR A 3 -14.33 -12.77 -2.01
N LEU A 4 -13.37 -11.98 -1.51
CA LEU A 4 -11.95 -12.37 -1.53
C LEU A 4 -11.81 -13.69 -0.76
N GLY A 5 -11.85 -14.82 -1.46
CA GLY A 5 -11.82 -16.16 -0.85
C GLY A 5 -10.54 -16.36 -0.03
N SER A 6 -10.62 -17.10 1.08
CA SER A 6 -9.51 -17.19 2.06
C SER A 6 -8.18 -17.71 1.50
N SER A 7 -8.20 -18.49 0.41
CA SER A 7 -6.99 -19.03 -0.24
C SER A 7 -6.25 -18.04 -1.14
N ALA A 8 -6.78 -16.83 -1.32
CA ALA A 8 -6.19 -15.79 -2.18
C ALA A 8 -5.62 -14.60 -1.40
N LEU A 9 -5.77 -14.57 -0.07
CA LEU A 9 -5.37 -13.45 0.77
C LEU A 9 -4.17 -13.83 1.65
N HIS A 10 -3.02 -13.22 1.41
CA HIS A 10 -1.82 -13.46 2.21
C HIS A 10 -1.70 -12.50 3.40
N ALA A 11 -2.07 -11.22 3.21
CA ALA A 11 -1.99 -10.21 4.25
C ALA A 11 -2.94 -9.04 3.99
N MET A 12 -3.25 -8.31 5.05
CA MET A 12 -4.02 -7.06 5.03
C MET A 12 -3.39 -6.06 5.99
N SER A 13 -3.27 -4.80 5.60
CA SER A 13 -2.73 -3.74 6.45
C SER A 13 -3.58 -2.49 6.33
N HIS A 14 -4.08 -2.02 7.48
CA HIS A 14 -4.75 -0.73 7.59
C HIS A 14 -3.69 0.36 7.83
N ILE A 15 -3.66 1.36 6.96
CA ILE A 15 -2.63 2.39 6.97
C ILE A 15 -3.09 3.57 7.82
N THR A 16 -2.49 3.70 9.01
CA THR A 16 -2.84 4.71 10.01
C THR A 16 -1.59 5.50 10.40
N GLY A 17 -1.40 5.83 11.68
CA GLY A 17 -0.15 6.44 12.16
C GLY A 17 1.03 5.52 11.86
N GLY A 18 2.14 6.09 11.38
CA GLY A 18 3.28 5.32 10.86
C GLY A 18 3.22 5.04 9.34
N GLY A 19 2.11 5.41 8.67
CA GLY A 19 1.97 5.34 7.22
C GLY A 19 2.25 3.96 6.63
N LEU A 20 2.64 3.91 5.37
CA LEU A 20 2.96 2.64 4.69
C LEU A 20 4.21 1.99 5.30
N THR A 21 5.22 2.81 5.60
CA THR A 21 6.53 2.38 6.11
C THR A 21 6.42 1.55 7.38
N ASP A 22 5.57 1.93 8.34
CA ASP A 22 5.49 1.23 9.62
C ASP A 22 4.35 0.21 9.68
N ASN A 23 3.26 0.41 8.92
CA ASN A 23 2.08 -0.48 9.02
C ASN A 23 2.19 -1.71 8.14
N LEU A 24 2.72 -1.59 6.92
CA LEU A 24 2.77 -2.72 5.98
C LEU A 24 3.74 -3.83 6.42
N PRO A 25 4.95 -3.55 6.94
CA PRO A 25 5.87 -4.60 7.38
C PRO A 25 5.35 -5.49 8.52
N ARG A 26 4.40 -5.01 9.33
CA ARG A 26 3.85 -5.77 10.48
C ARG A 26 3.14 -7.06 10.09
N VAL A 27 2.77 -7.19 8.81
CA VAL A 27 2.03 -8.33 8.27
C VAL A 27 2.82 -9.08 7.20
N LEU A 28 4.10 -8.75 7.02
CA LEU A 28 4.98 -9.36 6.04
C LEU A 28 6.06 -10.22 6.72
N PRO A 29 6.52 -11.30 6.07
CA PRO A 29 7.67 -12.05 6.56
C PRO A 29 8.97 -11.25 6.38
N ASP A 30 9.95 -11.49 7.26
CA ASP A 30 11.20 -10.70 7.34
C ASP A 30 12.05 -10.72 6.07
N ASN A 31 11.91 -11.74 5.22
CA ASN A 31 12.68 -11.91 3.99
C ASN A 31 12.07 -11.21 2.76
N LEU A 32 10.90 -10.56 2.89
CA LEU A 32 10.23 -9.86 1.80
C LEU A 32 10.13 -8.35 2.07
N ALA A 33 10.12 -7.58 0.99
CA ALA A 33 9.88 -6.14 1.00
C ALA A 33 8.74 -5.79 0.04
N ALA A 34 7.97 -4.77 0.38
CA ALA A 34 6.95 -4.20 -0.50
C ALA A 34 7.59 -3.12 -1.39
N SER A 35 7.68 -3.38 -2.68
CA SER A 35 8.05 -2.37 -3.68
C SER A 35 6.80 -1.62 -4.11
N ILE A 36 6.70 -0.36 -3.69
CA ILE A 36 5.54 0.52 -3.92
C ILE A 36 5.82 1.41 -5.14
N ASP A 37 4.91 1.39 -6.11
CA ASP A 37 4.94 2.30 -7.25
C ASP A 37 4.20 3.58 -6.88
N THR A 38 4.94 4.65 -6.59
CA THR A 38 4.36 5.94 -6.17
C THR A 38 3.65 6.67 -7.29
N SER A 39 3.85 6.26 -8.54
CA SER A 39 3.10 6.78 -9.70
C SER A 39 1.73 6.11 -9.87
N SER A 40 1.45 5.03 -9.12
CA SER A 40 0.20 4.27 -9.24
C SER A 40 -1.03 4.97 -8.66
N TRP A 41 -0.86 6.08 -7.93
CA TRP A 41 -1.97 6.90 -7.45
C TRP A 41 -1.62 8.39 -7.46
N GLN A 42 -2.65 9.23 -7.39
CA GLN A 42 -2.48 10.66 -7.29
C GLN A 42 -2.17 11.07 -5.85
N PHE A 43 -1.02 11.69 -5.64
CA PHE A 43 -0.72 12.41 -4.40
C PHE A 43 -1.62 13.65 -4.32
N SER A 44 -2.55 13.67 -3.36
CA SER A 44 -3.59 14.70 -3.32
C SER A 44 -3.04 16.08 -2.96
N GLU A 45 -3.73 17.14 -3.40
CA GLU A 45 -3.35 18.52 -3.10
C GLU A 45 -3.26 18.81 -1.60
N LEU A 46 -4.05 18.12 -0.78
CA LEU A 46 -3.97 18.19 0.68
C LEU A 46 -2.60 17.75 1.19
N PHE A 47 -2.07 16.63 0.71
CA PHE A 47 -0.75 16.16 1.14
C PHE A 47 0.37 17.03 0.56
N THR A 48 0.22 17.52 -0.67
CA THR A 48 1.17 18.48 -1.27
C THR A 48 1.24 19.77 -0.44
N TRP A 49 0.09 20.31 -0.06
CA TRP A 49 0.01 21.48 0.81
C TRP A 49 0.66 21.20 2.16
N LEU A 50 0.32 20.08 2.80
CA LEU A 50 0.84 19.72 4.11
C LEU A 50 2.37 19.52 4.10
N GLN A 51 2.89 18.84 3.07
CA GLN A 51 4.32 18.67 2.86
C GLN A 51 5.03 20.03 2.73
N THR A 52 4.47 20.93 1.91
CA THR A 52 5.05 22.24 1.63
C THR A 52 5.04 23.13 2.86
N GLN A 53 3.91 23.22 3.56
CA GLN A 53 3.78 24.06 4.75
C GLN A 53 4.59 23.54 5.94
N GLY A 54 4.72 22.22 6.07
CA GLY A 54 5.51 21.60 7.13
C GLY A 54 7.00 21.44 6.80
N ASN A 55 7.42 21.74 5.57
CA ASN A 55 8.77 21.45 5.06
C ASN A 55 9.19 19.99 5.33
N ILE A 56 8.30 19.05 4.98
CA ILE A 56 8.43 17.61 5.32
C ILE A 56 9.08 16.88 4.15
N GLU A 57 10.09 16.05 4.42
CA GLU A 57 10.68 15.18 3.40
C GLU A 57 9.66 14.14 2.90
N GLN A 58 9.76 13.75 1.63
CA GLN A 58 8.82 12.78 1.03
C GLN A 58 8.79 11.44 1.77
N SER A 59 9.94 10.95 2.22
CA SER A 59 10.07 9.73 3.02
C SER A 59 9.28 9.84 4.33
N GLU A 60 9.34 11.00 4.98
CA GLU A 60 8.62 11.26 6.22
C GLU A 60 7.10 11.42 6.00
N MET A 61 6.68 11.95 4.84
CA MET A 61 5.27 11.96 4.45
C MET A 61 4.70 10.54 4.45
N TYR A 62 5.37 9.59 3.80
CA TYR A 62 4.92 8.21 3.71
C TYR A 62 5.05 7.40 5.01
N ARG A 63 5.92 7.83 5.94
CA ARG A 63 6.06 7.26 7.28
C ARG A 63 5.11 7.87 8.30
N THR A 64 4.51 9.02 8.01
CA THR A 64 3.61 9.69 8.98
C THR A 64 2.15 9.56 8.58
N PHE A 65 1.87 9.72 7.28
CA PHE A 65 0.52 9.78 6.74
C PHE A 65 0.24 8.60 5.81
N ASN A 66 -1.05 8.39 5.53
CA ASN A 66 -1.46 7.37 4.57
C ASN A 66 -1.24 7.79 3.10
N CYS A 67 -1.07 9.09 2.84
CA CYS A 67 -0.83 9.68 1.52
C CYS A 67 -1.83 9.24 0.43
N GLY A 68 -3.07 8.90 0.81
CA GLY A 68 -4.12 8.45 -0.11
C GLY A 68 -4.30 6.93 -0.17
N VAL A 69 -3.43 6.14 0.48
CA VAL A 69 -3.55 4.68 0.57
C VAL A 69 -4.07 4.31 1.96
N GLY A 70 -5.38 4.09 2.10
CA GLY A 70 -5.99 3.75 3.40
C GLY A 70 -5.79 2.30 3.82
N PHE A 71 -5.73 1.37 2.87
CA PHE A 71 -5.68 -0.05 3.14
C PHE A 71 -4.90 -0.79 2.05
N VAL A 72 -4.12 -1.81 2.43
CA VAL A 72 -3.33 -2.64 1.51
C VAL A 72 -3.70 -4.10 1.70
N ILE A 73 -3.88 -4.80 0.58
CA ILE A 73 -4.16 -6.24 0.53
C ILE A 73 -3.07 -6.91 -0.30
N VAL A 74 -2.48 -7.98 0.22
CA VAL A 74 -1.44 -8.78 -0.46
C VAL A 74 -2.05 -10.09 -0.92
N VAL A 75 -1.95 -10.38 -2.23
CA VAL A 75 -2.53 -11.55 -2.88
C VAL A 75 -1.52 -12.21 -3.84
N PRO A 76 -1.71 -13.48 -4.23
CA PRO A 76 -0.97 -14.08 -5.33
C PRO A 76 -1.08 -13.25 -6.62
N LYS A 77 0.01 -13.19 -7.40
CA LYS A 77 0.08 -12.40 -8.64
C LYS A 77 -1.04 -12.74 -9.63
N ASP A 78 -1.40 -14.01 -9.76
CA ASP A 78 -2.46 -14.48 -10.66
C ASP A 78 -3.88 -14.16 -10.15
N LYS A 79 -4.01 -13.66 -8.92
CA LYS A 79 -5.29 -13.25 -8.32
C LYS A 79 -5.46 -11.73 -8.22
N ALA A 80 -4.41 -10.95 -8.51
CA ALA A 80 -4.42 -9.49 -8.35
C ALA A 80 -5.58 -8.81 -9.10
N GLU A 81 -5.74 -9.10 -10.39
CA GLU A 81 -6.81 -8.50 -11.21
C GLU A 81 -8.22 -8.87 -10.72
N ALA A 82 -8.41 -10.13 -10.32
CA ALA A 82 -9.69 -10.59 -9.78
C ALA A 82 -10.02 -9.92 -8.44
N ALA A 83 -9.01 -9.73 -7.58
CA ALA A 83 -9.17 -9.05 -6.30
C ALA A 83 -9.51 -7.57 -6.49
N ILE A 84 -8.79 -6.88 -7.38
CA ILE A 84 -9.06 -5.48 -7.75
C ILE A 84 -10.49 -5.35 -8.27
N LYS A 85 -10.90 -6.20 -9.21
CA LYS A 85 -12.25 -6.19 -9.75
C LYS A 85 -13.29 -6.39 -8.65
N THR A 86 -13.10 -7.36 -7.77
CA THR A 86 -14.03 -7.68 -6.68
C THR A 86 -14.23 -6.49 -5.73
N LEU A 87 -13.14 -5.80 -5.36
CA LEU A 87 -13.19 -4.63 -4.50
C LEU A 87 -13.89 -3.44 -5.20
N ASN A 88 -13.59 -3.23 -6.48
CA ASN A 88 -14.23 -2.16 -7.25
C ASN A 88 -15.73 -2.43 -7.49
N ASP A 89 -16.12 -3.68 -7.74
CA ASP A 89 -17.53 -4.08 -7.82
C ASP A 89 -18.28 -3.86 -6.48
N ALA A 90 -17.56 -3.88 -5.36
CA ALA A 90 -18.08 -3.58 -4.04
C ALA A 90 -18.11 -2.08 -3.70
N GLY A 91 -17.65 -1.21 -4.59
CA GLY A 91 -17.67 0.25 -4.45
C GLY A 91 -16.38 0.86 -3.88
N GLU A 92 -15.32 0.06 -3.69
CA GLU A 92 -14.01 0.56 -3.30
C GLU A 92 -13.25 1.15 -4.49
N ASN A 93 -12.19 1.91 -4.22
CA ASN A 93 -11.22 2.32 -5.22
C ASN A 93 -9.93 1.52 -5.05
N ALA A 94 -9.89 0.32 -5.62
CA ALA A 94 -8.76 -0.58 -5.57
C ALA A 94 -7.95 -0.54 -6.89
N TRP A 95 -6.63 -0.58 -6.75
CA TRP A 95 -5.69 -0.62 -7.86
C TRP A 95 -4.45 -1.43 -7.47
N LYS A 96 -3.57 -1.69 -8.43
CA LYS A 96 -2.27 -2.31 -8.17
C LYS A 96 -1.31 -1.26 -7.60
N LEU A 97 -1.06 -1.32 -6.30
CA LEU A 97 -0.12 -0.44 -5.60
C LEU A 97 1.36 -0.76 -5.86
N GLY A 98 1.67 -2.03 -6.10
CA GLY A 98 3.06 -2.48 -6.18
C GLY A 98 3.20 -4.01 -6.23
N GLU A 99 4.34 -4.50 -5.75
CA GLU A 99 4.64 -5.92 -5.71
C GLU A 99 5.56 -6.30 -4.54
N MET A 100 5.55 -7.57 -4.17
CA MET A 100 6.49 -8.12 -3.18
C MET A 100 7.80 -8.53 -3.86
N VAL A 101 8.93 -8.17 -3.26
CA VAL A 101 10.29 -8.50 -3.72
C VAL A 101 11.11 -9.09 -2.57
N SER A 102 12.25 -9.71 -2.89
CA SER A 102 13.23 -10.11 -1.86
C SER A 102 13.75 -8.89 -1.11
N ARG A 103 13.84 -8.98 0.21
CA ARG A 103 14.33 -7.88 1.03
C ARG A 103 15.86 -7.83 1.05
N GLU A 104 16.41 -6.68 0.70
CA GLU A 104 17.85 -6.39 0.84
C GLU A 104 18.16 -5.55 2.09
N ALA A 105 17.35 -4.52 2.35
CA ALA A 105 17.50 -3.62 3.50
C ALA A 105 16.13 -3.24 4.08
N ASP A 106 15.41 -2.35 3.41
CA ASP A 106 14.13 -1.82 3.88
C ASP A 106 12.97 -2.76 3.58
N ALA A 107 11.99 -2.81 4.49
CA ALA A 107 10.78 -3.60 4.30
C ALA A 107 9.78 -2.95 3.33
N VAL A 108 9.92 -1.65 3.06
CA VAL A 108 9.14 -0.90 2.08
C VAL A 108 10.11 -0.07 1.23
N VAL A 109 10.00 -0.19 -0.09
CA VAL A 109 10.83 0.53 -1.06
C VAL A 109 9.90 1.31 -1.97
N TYR A 110 10.05 2.65 -1.98
CA TYR A 110 9.26 3.53 -2.84
C TYR A 110 9.96 3.73 -4.19
N ARG A 111 9.23 3.53 -5.29
CA ARG A 111 9.68 3.70 -6.68
C ARG A 111 8.88 4.77 -7.40
#